data_AF-A0A955K5U4-F1
#
_entry.id   AF-A0A955K5U4-F1
#
_cell.length_a   1.000
_cell.length_b   1.000
_cell.length_c   1.000
_cell.angle_alpha   90.00
_cell.angle_beta   90.00
_cell.angle_gamma   90.00
#
_symmetry.space_group_name_H-M   'P 1'
#
loop_
_entity.id
_entity.type
_entity.pdbx_description
1 polymer ?
#
loop_
_entity_poly.entity_id
_entity_poly.type
_entity_poly.pdbx_seq_one_letter_code
_entity_poly.pdbx_strand_id
1 'polypeptide(L)'
;KTIHEDMDLAIHLYLNNRHIVYDAKMLAGASTRRFDSGPEAFFAYSEMMTNSFAIHDMNPVGAKVAIAAYSFAYLTLAPLRRAYDDELGKRSIKKLFRRTKPRDNPNGA
;
A
#
# COMPACT_ATOMS: atom_id res chain seq x y z
N LYS A 1 -15.91 3.19 7.40
CA LYS A 1 -14.48 3.53 7.27
C LYS A 1 -13.70 2.23 7.16
N THR A 2 -12.81 2.11 6.18
CA THR A 2 -12.03 0.90 5.93
C THR A 2 -10.69 1.00 6.67
N ILE A 3 -10.27 -0.07 7.36
CA ILE A 3 -9.05 -0.12 8.18
C ILE A 3 -8.06 -1.17 7.68
N HIS A 4 -6.77 -0.98 7.92
CA HIS A 4 -5.79 -2.08 7.85
C HIS A 4 -5.85 -2.88 9.14
N GLU A 5 -6.27 -4.14 9.07
CA GLU A 5 -6.41 -5.04 10.22
C GLU A 5 -5.09 -5.18 11.01
N ASP A 6 -3.98 -5.46 10.32
CA ASP A 6 -2.67 -5.60 10.97
C ASP A 6 -2.23 -4.32 11.71
N MET A 7 -2.57 -3.16 11.14
CA MET A 7 -2.26 -1.86 11.74
C MET A 7 -3.16 -1.57 12.94
N ASP A 8 -4.44 -1.90 12.84
CA ASP A 8 -5.39 -1.77 13.93
C ASP A 8 -4.98 -2.64 15.14
N LEU A 9 -4.59 -3.89 14.87
CA LEU A 9 -4.03 -4.80 15.87
C LEU A 9 -2.77 -4.20 16.52
N ALA A 10 -1.85 -3.63 15.72
CA ALA A 10 -0.64 -2.99 16.23
C ALA A 10 -0.96 -1.77 17.12
N ILE A 11 -1.95 -0.94 16.74
CA ILE A 11 -2.39 0.19 17.56
C ILE A 11 -2.97 -0.32 18.89
N HIS A 12 -3.82 -1.34 18.85
CA HIS A 12 -4.37 -1.95 20.07
C HIS A 12 -3.29 -2.54 21.00
N LEU A 13 -2.29 -3.23 20.45
CA LEU A 13 -1.16 -3.73 21.23
C LEU A 13 -0.40 -2.57 21.91
N TYR A 14 -0.10 -1.51 21.15
CA TYR A 14 0.57 -0.32 21.66
C TYR A 14 -0.23 0.35 22.80
N LEU A 15 -1.53 0.56 22.60
CA LEU A 15 -2.42 1.16 23.61
C LEU A 15 -2.54 0.32 24.90
N ASN A 16 -2.35 -0.99 24.80
CA ASN A 16 -2.34 -1.92 25.93
C ASN A 16 -0.94 -2.11 26.55
N ASN A 17 -0.02 -1.17 26.33
CA ASN A 17 1.36 -1.21 26.82
C ASN A 17 2.12 -2.50 26.42
N ARG A 18 1.75 -3.10 25.29
CA ARG A 18 2.51 -4.23 24.72
C ARG A 18 3.61 -3.68 23.83
N HIS A 19 4.84 -4.12 24.09
CA HIS A 19 5.99 -3.66 23.34
C HIS A 19 6.07 -4.36 21.98
N ILE A 20 6.03 -3.59 20.90
CA ILE A 20 6.19 -4.09 19.53
C ILE A 20 7.67 -3.93 19.17
N VAL A 21 8.36 -5.05 18.97
CA VAL A 21 9.78 -5.05 18.58
C VAL A 21 9.87 -5.20 17.06
N TYR A 22 10.64 -4.31 16.43
CA TYR A 22 10.94 -4.39 15.01
C TYR A 22 12.26 -5.15 14.81
N ASP A 23 12.23 -6.25 14.04
CA ASP A 23 13.44 -6.88 13.52
C ASP A 23 13.77 -6.30 12.15
N ALA A 24 14.92 -5.61 12.04
CA ALA A 24 15.39 -5.04 10.78
C ALA A 24 15.64 -6.07 9.68
N LYS A 25 15.76 -7.36 10.01
CA LYS A 25 15.83 -8.46 9.03
C LYS A 25 14.45 -8.80 8.45
N MET A 26 13.37 -8.39 9.09
CA MET A 26 11.99 -8.60 8.65
C MET A 26 11.46 -7.39 7.86
N LEU A 27 12.13 -7.06 6.75
CA LEU A 27 11.67 -6.04 5.83
C LEU A 27 10.48 -6.56 5.01
N ALA A 28 9.27 -6.16 5.40
CA ALA A 28 8.05 -6.37 4.63
C ALA A 28 7.53 -5.02 4.11
N GLY A 29 7.66 -4.80 2.80
CA GLY A 29 7.05 -3.66 2.12
C GLY A 29 5.62 -3.95 1.65
N ALA A 30 4.97 -2.93 1.09
CA ALA A 30 3.72 -3.14 0.36
C ALA A 30 3.92 -4.13 -0.80
N SER A 31 2.96 -5.04 -0.99
CA SER A 31 3.04 -6.02 -2.08
C SER A 31 3.18 -5.33 -3.44
N THR A 32 4.11 -5.82 -4.27
CA THR A 32 4.32 -5.33 -5.65
C THR A 32 3.05 -5.41 -6.50
N ARG A 33 2.13 -6.31 -6.16
CA ARG A 33 0.80 -6.43 -6.79
C ARG A 33 -0.04 -5.16 -6.65
N ARG A 34 0.19 -4.31 -5.65
CA ARG A 34 -0.54 -3.05 -5.47
C ARG A 34 -0.20 -2.02 -6.54
N PHE A 35 0.97 -2.13 -7.17
CA PHE A 35 1.32 -1.31 -8.35
C PHE A 35 0.53 -1.71 -9.60
N ASP A 36 -0.02 -2.93 -9.62
CA ASP A 36 -0.87 -3.44 -10.70
C ASP A 36 -2.33 -2.97 -10.54
N SER A 37 -2.69 -2.41 -9.37
CA SER A 37 -3.99 -1.78 -9.09
C SER A 37 -4.14 -0.42 -9.77
N GLY A 38 -5.36 -0.06 -10.17
CA GLY A 38 -5.68 1.28 -10.65
C GLY A 38 -5.38 2.37 -9.59
N PRO A 39 -5.18 3.62 -10.01
CA PRO A 39 -4.76 4.70 -9.12
C PRO A 39 -5.74 4.92 -7.97
N GLU A 40 -7.05 4.94 -8.25
CA GLU A 40 -8.11 5.09 -7.24
C GLU A 40 -8.02 4.01 -6.14
N ALA A 41 -7.94 2.74 -6.55
CA ALA A 41 -7.82 1.62 -5.61
C ALA A 41 -6.51 1.67 -4.79
N PHE A 42 -5.42 2.15 -5.40
CA PHE A 42 -4.13 2.31 -4.71
C PHE A 42 -4.20 3.41 -3.65
N PHE A 43 -4.76 4.58 -3.98
CA PHE A 43 -4.88 5.69 -3.04
C PHE A 43 -5.88 5.38 -1.93
N ALA A 44 -7.01 4.76 -2.25
CA ALA A 44 -7.96 4.28 -1.24
C ALA A 44 -7.29 3.30 -0.25
N TYR A 45 -6.50 2.34 -0.75
CA TYR A 45 -5.72 1.43 0.10
C TYR A 45 -4.68 2.17 0.95
N SER A 46 -4.05 3.21 0.41
CA SER A 46 -3.05 4.01 1.13
C SER A 46 -3.69 4.83 2.25
N GLU A 47 -4.84 5.44 2.00
CA GLU A 47 -5.59 6.22 3.00
C GLU A 47 -6.12 5.39 4.17
N MET A 48 -6.34 4.09 3.97
CA MET A 48 -6.66 3.17 5.07
C MET A 48 -5.63 3.23 6.19
N MET A 49 -4.36 3.56 5.90
CA MET A 49 -3.31 3.74 6.91
C MET A 49 -3.62 4.91 7.86
N THR A 50 -3.92 6.08 7.32
CA THR A 50 -4.32 7.24 8.13
C THR A 50 -5.68 7.02 8.81
N ASN A 51 -6.60 6.32 8.15
CA ASN A 51 -7.91 6.01 8.71
C ASN A 51 -7.82 5.08 9.92
N SER A 52 -6.93 4.08 9.89
CA SER A 52 -6.66 3.21 11.04
C SER A 52 -6.26 4.03 12.27
N PHE A 53 -5.28 4.94 12.14
CA PHE A 53 -4.90 5.80 13.27
C PHE A 53 -6.01 6.74 13.71
N ALA A 54 -6.75 7.34 12.76
CA ALA A 54 -7.78 8.32 13.08
C ALA A 54 -8.97 7.76 13.86
N ILE A 55 -9.23 6.44 13.80
CA ILE A 55 -10.28 5.79 14.59
C ILE A 55 -9.89 5.69 16.08
N HIS A 56 -8.59 5.73 16.39
CA HIS A 56 -8.05 5.74 17.75
C HIS A 56 -7.62 7.15 18.19
N ASP A 57 -8.17 8.20 17.57
CA ASP A 57 -7.82 9.61 17.80
C ASP A 57 -6.32 9.93 17.63
N MET A 58 -5.62 9.15 16.81
CA MET A 58 -4.20 9.32 16.51
C MET A 58 -3.99 9.93 15.12
N ASN A 59 -2.96 10.78 14.99
CA ASN A 59 -2.57 11.37 13.70
C ASN A 59 -1.04 11.46 13.54
N PRO A 60 -0.33 10.31 13.51
CA PRO A 60 1.12 10.31 13.51
C PRO A 60 1.67 10.85 12.18
N VAL A 61 2.70 11.69 12.27
CA VAL A 61 3.45 12.19 11.09
C VAL A 61 4.00 11.03 10.27
N GLY A 62 4.43 9.95 10.92
CA GLY A 62 4.92 8.73 10.26
C GLY A 62 3.94 8.13 9.25
N ALA A 63 2.63 8.12 9.54
CA ALA A 63 1.63 7.61 8.60
C ALA A 63 1.54 8.49 7.33
N LYS A 64 1.61 9.82 7.49
CA LYS A 64 1.61 10.75 6.35
C LYS A 64 2.87 10.58 5.50
N VAL A 65 4.04 10.44 6.13
CA VAL A 65 5.31 10.18 5.45
C VAL A 65 5.26 8.86 4.68
N ALA A 66 4.71 7.80 5.28
CA ALA A 66 4.55 6.51 4.61
C ALA A 66 3.64 6.60 3.38
N ILE A 67 2.47 7.24 3.49
CA ILE A 67 1.57 7.46 2.35
C ILE A 67 2.27 8.26 1.24
N ALA A 68 3.00 9.31 1.60
CA ALA A 68 3.75 10.11 0.62
C ALA A 68 4.82 9.28 -0.10
N ALA A 69 5.59 8.48 0.64
CA ALA A 69 6.60 7.59 0.07
C ALA A 69 5.99 6.54 -0.87
N TYR A 70 4.89 5.89 -0.48
CA TYR A 70 4.19 4.92 -1.31
C TYR A 70 3.55 5.56 -2.55
N SER A 71 3.00 6.76 -2.41
CA SER A 71 2.42 7.52 -3.52
C SER A 71 3.50 7.90 -4.54
N PHE A 72 4.65 8.39 -4.07
CA PHE A 72 5.79 8.68 -4.92
C PHE A 72 6.30 7.42 -5.63
N ALA A 73 6.43 6.30 -4.90
CA ALA A 73 6.80 5.02 -5.48
C ALA A 73 5.79 4.60 -6.56
N TYR A 74 4.48 4.74 -6.34
CA TYR A 74 3.47 4.38 -7.33
C TYR A 74 3.60 5.19 -8.62
N LEU A 75 3.70 6.52 -8.50
CA LEU A 75 3.82 7.41 -9.65
C LEU A 75 5.06 7.13 -10.49
N THR A 76 6.16 6.73 -9.84
CA THR A 76 7.44 6.45 -10.53
C THR A 76 7.53 5.02 -11.05
N LEU A 77 7.12 4.02 -10.27
CA LEU A 77 7.35 2.60 -10.55
C LEU A 77 6.18 1.92 -11.25
N ALA A 78 4.92 2.30 -10.98
CA ALA A 78 3.76 1.68 -11.62
C ALA A 78 3.78 1.78 -13.16
N PRO A 79 4.08 2.95 -13.78
CA PRO A 79 4.15 3.01 -15.24
C PRO A 79 5.32 2.17 -15.80
N LEU A 80 6.47 2.16 -15.12
CA LEU A 80 7.62 1.35 -15.53
C LEU A 80 7.31 -0.15 -15.49
N ARG A 81 6.60 -0.59 -14.43
CA ARG A 81 6.18 -1.98 -14.25
C ARG A 81 5.15 -2.40 -15.27
N ARG A 82 4.11 -1.59 -15.50
CA ARG A 82 3.06 -1.90 -16.49
C ARG A 82 3.56 -1.91 -17.93
N ALA A 83 4.55 -1.07 -18.22
CA ALA A 83 5.19 -1.09 -19.53
C ALA A 83 6.07 -2.33 -19.73
N TYR A 84 6.49 -3.04 -18.67
CA TYR A 84 7.41 -4.16 -18.82
C TYR A 84 6.71 -5.41 -19.34
N ASP A 85 7.27 -5.98 -20.41
CA ASP A 85 6.89 -7.28 -20.97
C ASP A 85 7.85 -8.35 -20.45
N ASP A 86 7.33 -9.19 -19.55
CA ASP A 86 8.02 -10.32 -18.93
C ASP A 86 8.39 -11.43 -19.91
N GLU A 87 7.58 -11.66 -20.95
CA GLU A 87 7.84 -12.70 -21.95
C GLU A 87 8.94 -12.29 -22.93
N LEU A 88 9.01 -11.00 -23.26
CA LEU A 88 9.96 -10.47 -24.25
C LEU A 88 11.18 -9.76 -23.62
N GLY A 89 11.18 -9.59 -22.29
CA GLY A 89 12.21 -8.85 -21.55
C GLY A 89 12.34 -7.38 -21.97
N LYS A 90 11.30 -6.78 -22.56
CA LYS A 90 11.34 -5.44 -23.17
C LYS A 90 10.16 -4.59 -22.72
N ARG A 91 10.27 -3.27 -22.86
CA ARG A 91 9.16 -2.35 -22.57
C ARG A 91 8.21 -2.27 -23.78
N SER A 92 6.92 -2.35 -23.52
CA SER A 92 5.83 -2.30 -24.48
C SER A 92 4.79 -1.25 -24.07
N ILE A 93 4.63 -0.23 -24.91
CA ILE A 93 3.61 0.82 -24.74
C ILE A 93 2.20 0.21 -24.78
N LYS A 94 2.00 -0.88 -25.53
CA LYS A 94 0.71 -1.60 -25.58
C LYS A 94 0.36 -2.24 -24.24
N LYS A 95 1.35 -2.78 -23.51
CA LYS A 95 1.13 -3.32 -22.15
C LYS A 95 0.85 -2.21 -21.12
N LEU A 96 1.42 -1.01 -21.29
CA LEU A 96 1.17 0.13 -20.39
C LEU A 96 -0.32 0.48 -20.26
N PHE A 97 -1.07 0.42 -21.36
CA PHE A 97 -2.51 0.74 -21.40
C PHE A 97 -3.42 -0.49 -21.25
N ARG A 98 -2.85 -1.69 -21.14
CA ARG A 98 -3.63 -2.91 -20.95
C ARG A 98 -4.16 -2.95 -19.52
N ARG A 99 -5.48 -2.98 -19.36
CA ARG A 99 -6.12 -3.14 -18.04
C ARG A 99 -5.79 -4.51 -17.46
N THR A 100 -5.06 -4.54 -16.35
CA THR A 100 -4.93 -5.70 -15.46
C THR A 100 -6.10 -5.69 -14.48
N LYS A 101 -6.85 -6.80 -14.37
CA LYS A 101 -7.90 -6.94 -13.36
C LYS A 101 -7.22 -7.09 -11.99
N PRO A 102 -7.32 -6.11 -11.08
CA PRO A 102 -6.76 -6.24 -9.74
C PRO A 102 -7.56 -7.27 -8.95
N ARG A 103 -6.95 -7.89 -7.93
CA ARG A 103 -7.72 -8.66 -6.94
C ARG A 103 -8.50 -7.68 -6.07
N ASP A 104 -9.75 -8.01 -5.76
CA ASP A 104 -10.60 -7.17 -4.92
C ASP A 104 -9.97 -6.93 -3.55
N ASN A 105 -10.19 -5.72 -3.02
CA ASN A 105 -9.72 -5.38 -1.69
C ASN A 105 -10.49 -6.24 -0.68
N PRO A 106 -9.82 -6.93 0.27
CA PRO A 106 -10.50 -7.85 1.19
C PRO A 106 -11.58 -7.16 2.04
N ASN A 107 -11.51 -5.84 2.19
CA ASN A 107 -12.43 -5.09 3.05
C ASN A 107 -13.59 -4.43 2.29
N GLY A 108 -13.76 -4.74 1.00
CA GLY A 108 -14.68 -4.02 0.11
C GLY A 108 -14.23 -2.57 -0.11
N ALA A 109 -14.30 -2.11 -1.35
CA ALA A 109 -14.52 -0.67 -1.55
C ALA A 109 -16.01 -0.42 -1.34
#